data_AF-A0A0C3CF31-F1
#
_entry.id   AF-A0A0C3CF31-F1
#
_cell.length_a   1.000
_cell.length_b   1.000
_cell.length_c   1.000
_cell.angle_alpha   90.00
_cell.angle_beta   90.00
_cell.angle_gamma   90.00
#
_symmetry.space_group_name_H-M   'P 1'
#
loop_
_entity.id
_entity.type
_entity.pdbx_description
1 polymer ?
#
loop_
_entity_poly.entity_id
_entity_poly.type
_entity_poly.pdbx_seq_one_letter_code
_entity_poly.pdbx_strand_id
1 'polypeptide(L)'
;MASIIKNVIVIGASGSIGPHIVSGLLENGFSVSVLTRITSSATFSSTVTVHRTDYSHASLVDAFKGQDAVVSTIATFSAPQQAGIIDAAVTAGVKRFIPSEYGVDTSLPQIAELLLPALPKQKTVEYLRTKESAGLSWTAVVVGGFFDFALQIPGFLEWNIPARTATIFDGGDVEFEMTNVAQIARGVAAALSSAHIEDTKNKYIYINSFTITQNQILAALEEATADKFAVTHSTKAELFKNAQDLLKSGKTSSSGSPAGSLELITAAIYGYGGLNEYSKTKGLWNEKLGLPKEDLKETVARIVNRSKASKK
;
A
#
# COMPACT_ATOMS: atom_id res chain seq x y z
N MET A 1 2.94 -29.08 11.82
CA MET A 1 3.40 -28.73 10.45
C MET A 1 2.89 -27.33 10.15
N ALA A 2 3.74 -26.44 9.64
CA ALA A 2 3.32 -25.08 9.28
C ALA A 2 2.20 -25.12 8.23
N SER A 3 1.26 -24.17 8.31
CA SER A 3 0.20 -24.03 7.31
C SER A 3 0.82 -23.76 5.94
N ILE A 4 0.71 -24.71 5.00
CA ILE A 4 1.13 -24.47 3.62
C ILE A 4 0.08 -23.60 2.93
N ILE A 5 0.52 -22.43 2.44
CA ILE A 5 -0.27 -21.54 1.58
C ILE A 5 0.14 -21.83 0.13
N LYS A 6 -0.83 -22.18 -0.72
CA LYS A 6 -0.60 -22.43 -2.14
C LYS A 6 -1.58 -21.64 -3.02
N ASN A 7 -2.86 -21.69 -2.69
CA ASN A 7 -3.90 -20.98 -3.43
C ASN A 7 -4.14 -19.61 -2.81
N VAL A 8 -3.90 -18.54 -3.58
CA VAL A 8 -4.03 -17.17 -3.10
C VAL A 8 -4.99 -16.41 -4.00
N ILE A 9 -6.04 -15.84 -3.41
CA ILE A 9 -6.96 -14.97 -4.13
C ILE A 9 -6.65 -13.49 -3.83
N VAL A 10 -6.50 -12.70 -4.89
CA VAL A 10 -6.21 -11.26 -4.81
C VAL A 10 -7.47 -10.45 -5.12
N ILE A 11 -7.90 -9.61 -4.18
CA ILE A 11 -8.99 -8.66 -4.35
C ILE A 11 -8.41 -7.31 -4.73
N GLY A 12 -8.92 -6.67 -5.79
CA GLY A 12 -8.36 -5.40 -6.27
C GLY A 12 -7.15 -5.57 -7.20
N ALA A 13 -7.07 -6.73 -7.87
CA ALA A 13 -5.97 -7.13 -8.75
C ALA A 13 -5.71 -6.19 -9.95
N SER A 14 -6.63 -5.27 -10.28
CA SER A 14 -6.47 -4.25 -11.33
C SER A 14 -6.14 -2.85 -10.82
N GLY A 15 -5.95 -2.68 -9.49
CA GLY A 15 -5.60 -1.39 -8.88
C GLY A 15 -4.12 -1.03 -9.02
N SER A 16 -3.66 -0.01 -8.29
CA SER A 16 -2.29 0.51 -8.42
C SER A 16 -1.19 -0.51 -8.05
N ILE A 17 -1.45 -1.39 -7.07
CA ILE A 17 -0.47 -2.39 -6.60
C ILE A 17 -0.90 -3.84 -6.90
N GLY A 18 -2.18 -4.05 -7.21
CA GLY A 18 -2.77 -5.37 -7.45
C GLY A 18 -2.05 -6.17 -8.54
N PRO A 19 -1.76 -5.61 -9.73
CA PRO A 19 -1.06 -6.31 -10.79
C PRO A 19 0.34 -6.79 -10.37
N HIS A 20 1.05 -5.97 -9.60
CA HIS A 20 2.38 -6.31 -9.10
C HIS A 20 2.32 -7.43 -8.07
N ILE A 21 1.33 -7.40 -7.17
CA ILE A 21 1.11 -8.49 -6.20
C ILE A 21 0.75 -9.79 -6.91
N VAL A 22 -0.12 -9.75 -7.93
CA VAL A 22 -0.43 -10.94 -8.75
C VAL A 22 0.83 -11.50 -9.42
N SER A 23 1.66 -10.64 -10.05
CA SER A 23 2.92 -11.07 -10.67
C SER A 23 3.88 -11.68 -9.66
N GLY A 24 4.12 -10.99 -8.54
CA GLY A 24 5.04 -11.44 -7.50
C GLY A 24 4.61 -12.77 -6.87
N LEU A 25 3.31 -13.00 -6.70
CA LEU A 25 2.80 -14.29 -6.23
C LEU A 25 3.02 -15.39 -7.27
N LEU A 26 2.72 -15.15 -8.54
CA LEU A 26 2.95 -16.13 -9.62
C LEU A 26 4.44 -16.51 -9.73
N GLU A 27 5.34 -15.51 -9.69
CA GLU A 27 6.80 -15.70 -9.75
C GLU A 27 7.34 -16.52 -8.58
N ASN A 28 6.65 -16.52 -7.43
CA ASN A 28 7.01 -17.29 -6.24
C ASN A 28 6.25 -18.63 -6.15
N GLY A 29 5.61 -19.07 -7.23
CA GLY A 29 5.01 -20.40 -7.34
C GLY A 29 3.62 -20.56 -6.70
N PHE A 30 2.97 -19.46 -6.31
CA PHE A 30 1.59 -19.50 -5.83
C PHE A 30 0.61 -19.74 -6.98
N SER A 31 -0.48 -20.45 -6.71
CA SER A 31 -1.63 -20.55 -7.61
C SER A 31 -2.54 -19.36 -7.36
N VAL A 32 -2.59 -18.41 -8.30
CA VAL A 32 -3.25 -17.11 -8.09
C VAL A 32 -4.63 -17.07 -8.73
N SER A 33 -5.62 -16.69 -7.92
CA SER A 33 -6.95 -16.31 -8.37
C SER A 33 -7.15 -14.81 -8.18
N VAL A 34 -8.04 -14.19 -8.93
CA VAL A 34 -8.40 -12.78 -8.76
C VAL A 34 -9.89 -12.65 -8.53
N LEU A 35 -10.26 -11.81 -7.55
CA LEU A 35 -11.65 -11.44 -7.29
C LEU A 35 -11.92 -10.06 -7.88
N THR A 36 -12.91 -9.97 -8.76
CA THR A 36 -13.29 -8.71 -9.40
C THR A 36 -14.81 -8.55 -9.45
N ARG A 37 -15.26 -7.29 -9.53
CA ARG A 37 -16.69 -6.96 -9.63
C ARG A 37 -17.29 -7.57 -10.90
N ILE A 38 -18.55 -7.98 -10.83
CA ILE A 38 -19.31 -8.42 -12.03
C ILE A 38 -19.27 -7.35 -13.13
N THR A 39 -19.34 -6.07 -12.75
CA THR A 39 -19.33 -4.93 -13.68
C THR A 39 -17.95 -4.52 -14.18
N SER A 40 -16.87 -5.17 -13.72
CA SER A 40 -15.51 -4.78 -14.12
C SER A 40 -15.18 -5.24 -15.55
N SER A 41 -14.63 -4.35 -16.37
CA SER A 41 -14.08 -4.68 -17.69
C SER A 41 -12.62 -5.12 -17.65
N ALA A 42 -12.01 -5.24 -16.46
CA ALA A 42 -10.60 -5.62 -16.34
C ALA A 42 -10.36 -7.03 -16.89
N THR A 43 -9.29 -7.16 -17.67
CA THR A 43 -8.79 -8.41 -18.25
C THR A 43 -7.54 -8.85 -17.50
N PHE A 44 -7.36 -10.16 -17.36
CA PHE A 44 -6.22 -10.76 -16.68
C PHE A 44 -5.58 -11.83 -17.56
N SER A 45 -4.34 -12.21 -17.25
CA SER A 45 -3.65 -13.32 -17.91
C SER A 45 -4.48 -14.61 -17.84
N SER A 46 -4.39 -15.47 -18.86
CA SER A 46 -5.02 -16.80 -18.85
C SER A 46 -4.48 -17.71 -17.74
N THR A 47 -3.36 -17.35 -17.10
CA THR A 47 -2.74 -18.09 -16.00
C THR A 47 -3.40 -17.82 -14.65
N VAL A 48 -4.35 -16.90 -14.54
CA VAL A 48 -5.09 -16.63 -13.29
C VAL A 48 -6.57 -16.98 -13.41
N THR A 49 -7.13 -17.56 -12.36
CA THR A 49 -8.57 -17.83 -12.29
C THR A 49 -9.32 -16.56 -11.89
N VAL A 50 -10.33 -16.15 -12.66
CA VAL A 50 -11.12 -14.94 -12.39
C VAL A 50 -12.45 -15.31 -11.71
N HIS A 51 -12.64 -14.84 -10.48
CA HIS A 51 -13.92 -14.91 -9.77
C HIS A 51 -14.64 -13.57 -9.87
N ARG A 52 -15.92 -13.62 -10.26
CA ARG A 52 -16.79 -12.45 -10.38
C ARG A 52 -17.73 -12.40 -9.17
N THR A 53 -17.83 -11.24 -8.53
CA THR A 53 -18.63 -11.06 -7.30
C THR A 53 -19.45 -9.77 -7.32
N ASP A 54 -20.60 -9.81 -6.65
CA ASP A 54 -21.41 -8.67 -6.25
C ASP A 54 -21.09 -8.18 -4.82
N TYR A 55 -20.08 -8.78 -4.17
CA TYR A 55 -19.70 -8.59 -2.77
C TYR A 55 -20.75 -8.99 -1.72
N SER A 56 -21.80 -9.73 -2.11
CA SER A 56 -22.64 -10.42 -1.14
C SER A 56 -21.83 -11.48 -0.38
N HIS A 57 -22.20 -11.77 0.87
CA HIS A 57 -21.52 -12.78 1.67
C HIS A 57 -21.46 -14.14 0.95
N ALA A 58 -22.57 -14.57 0.31
CA ALA A 58 -22.63 -15.82 -0.42
C ALA A 58 -21.65 -15.87 -1.60
N SER A 59 -21.60 -14.82 -2.44
CA SER A 59 -20.69 -14.80 -3.59
C SER A 59 -19.21 -14.73 -3.19
N LEU A 60 -18.91 -14.06 -2.06
CA LEU A 60 -17.57 -14.01 -1.48
C LEU A 60 -17.16 -15.39 -0.93
N VAL A 61 -18.03 -16.06 -0.18
CA VAL A 61 -17.77 -17.42 0.33
C VAL A 61 -17.50 -18.38 -0.82
N ASP A 62 -18.32 -18.33 -1.88
CA ASP A 62 -18.14 -19.18 -3.05
C ASP A 62 -16.80 -18.93 -3.76
N ALA A 63 -16.36 -17.68 -3.87
CA ALA A 63 -15.06 -17.35 -4.46
C ALA A 63 -13.86 -17.76 -3.57
N PHE A 64 -14.05 -17.84 -2.26
CA PHE A 64 -12.99 -18.17 -1.31
C PHE A 64 -12.86 -19.66 -1.03
N LYS A 65 -13.82 -20.50 -1.45
CA LYS A 65 -13.72 -21.96 -1.35
C LYS A 65 -12.44 -22.48 -2.01
N GLY A 66 -11.63 -23.22 -1.24
CA GLY A 66 -10.37 -23.81 -1.70
C GLY A 66 -9.18 -22.84 -1.76
N GLN A 67 -9.35 -21.57 -1.37
CA GLN A 67 -8.27 -20.60 -1.24
C GLN A 67 -7.61 -20.74 0.14
N ASP A 68 -6.28 -20.75 0.19
CA ASP A 68 -5.54 -20.80 1.46
C ASP A 68 -5.39 -19.40 2.07
N ALA A 69 -5.21 -18.39 1.22
CA ALA A 69 -5.02 -17.02 1.63
C ALA A 69 -5.81 -16.02 0.76
N VAL A 70 -6.21 -14.91 1.38
CA VAL A 70 -6.80 -13.75 0.71
C VAL A 70 -5.85 -12.57 0.86
N VAL A 71 -5.54 -11.89 -0.25
CA VAL A 71 -4.80 -10.63 -0.27
C VAL A 71 -5.72 -9.53 -0.78
N SER A 72 -6.05 -8.58 0.09
CA SER A 72 -6.91 -7.45 -0.24
C SER A 72 -6.09 -6.23 -0.59
N THR A 73 -6.24 -5.69 -1.81
CA THR A 73 -5.58 -4.47 -2.28
C THR A 73 -6.60 -3.41 -2.71
N ILE A 74 -7.77 -3.38 -2.04
CA ILE A 74 -8.83 -2.43 -2.33
C ILE A 74 -8.41 -0.99 -1.98
N ALA A 75 -9.09 0.01 -2.54
CA ALA A 75 -8.75 1.41 -2.26
C ALA A 75 -8.99 1.77 -0.78
N THR A 76 -8.26 2.76 -0.27
CA THR A 76 -8.37 3.26 1.12
C THR A 76 -9.82 3.56 1.51
N PHE A 77 -10.59 4.24 0.66
CA PHE A 77 -11.99 4.57 0.94
C PHE A 77 -12.95 3.39 0.80
N SER A 78 -12.48 2.23 0.33
CA SER A 78 -13.21 0.96 0.31
C SER A 78 -12.87 0.07 1.51
N ALA A 79 -11.91 0.46 2.36
CA ALA A 79 -11.52 -0.29 3.56
C ALA A 79 -12.68 -0.69 4.49
N PRO A 80 -13.77 0.10 4.66
CA PRO A 80 -14.93 -0.34 5.45
C PRO A 80 -15.58 -1.66 4.98
N GLN A 81 -15.42 -2.04 3.71
CA GLN A 81 -15.97 -3.29 3.16
C GLN A 81 -15.22 -4.54 3.65
N GLN A 82 -14.00 -4.38 4.21
CA GLN A 82 -13.16 -5.53 4.57
C GLN A 82 -13.76 -6.40 5.66
N ALA A 83 -14.58 -5.86 6.57
CA ALA A 83 -15.21 -6.66 7.62
C ALA A 83 -16.08 -7.79 7.03
N GLY A 84 -16.94 -7.46 6.05
CA GLY A 84 -17.77 -8.47 5.37
C GLY A 84 -16.96 -9.46 4.53
N ILE A 85 -15.86 -9.01 3.94
CA ILE A 85 -14.91 -9.87 3.20
C ILE A 85 -14.21 -10.85 4.16
N ILE A 86 -13.79 -10.37 5.33
CA ILE A 86 -13.16 -11.19 6.37
C ILE A 86 -14.14 -12.25 6.88
N ASP A 87 -15.40 -11.90 7.12
CA ASP A 87 -16.40 -12.87 7.54
C ASP A 87 -16.62 -13.97 6.50
N ALA A 88 -16.66 -13.61 5.21
CA ALA A 88 -16.73 -14.61 4.15
C ALA A 88 -15.48 -15.49 4.09
N ALA A 89 -14.29 -14.92 4.33
CA ALA A 89 -13.04 -15.67 4.37
C ALA A 89 -13.00 -16.68 5.53
N VAL A 90 -13.48 -16.29 6.71
CA VAL A 90 -13.65 -17.19 7.86
C VAL A 90 -14.62 -18.33 7.51
N THR A 91 -15.81 -18.01 6.99
CA THR A 91 -16.81 -19.02 6.60
C THR A 91 -16.28 -20.00 5.54
N ALA A 92 -15.44 -19.53 4.62
CA ALA A 92 -14.83 -20.37 3.58
C ALA A 92 -13.61 -21.19 4.06
N GLY A 93 -13.15 -21.00 5.31
CA GLY A 93 -12.00 -21.71 5.87
C GLY A 93 -10.63 -21.20 5.40
N VAL A 94 -10.54 -19.94 4.99
CA VAL A 94 -9.27 -19.29 4.63
C VAL A 94 -8.34 -19.26 5.86
N LYS A 95 -7.05 -19.53 5.65
CA LYS A 95 -6.06 -19.65 6.74
C LYS A 95 -5.33 -18.34 7.03
N ARG A 96 -5.09 -17.52 6.00
CA ARG A 96 -4.36 -16.24 6.09
C ARG A 96 -5.07 -15.11 5.36
N PHE A 97 -5.21 -13.97 6.02
CA PHE A 97 -5.71 -12.73 5.42
C PHE A 97 -4.63 -11.64 5.45
N ILE A 98 -4.33 -11.05 4.29
CA ILE A 98 -3.51 -9.85 4.19
C ILE A 98 -4.45 -8.69 3.85
N PRO A 99 -4.81 -7.83 4.83
CA PRO A 99 -5.70 -6.71 4.60
C PRO A 99 -5.05 -5.62 3.74
N SER A 100 -5.90 -4.74 3.21
CA SER A 100 -5.47 -3.55 2.49
C SER A 100 -4.88 -2.48 3.43
N GLU A 101 -3.68 -2.73 3.92
CA GLU A 101 -2.93 -1.84 4.81
C GLU A 101 -1.99 -0.92 4.02
N TYR A 102 -0.94 -1.48 3.39
CA TYR A 102 -0.02 -0.86 2.42
C TYR A 102 0.11 0.66 2.52
N GLY A 103 0.50 1.17 3.69
CA GLY A 103 0.61 2.60 3.94
C GLY A 103 1.47 2.88 5.17
N VAL A 104 1.17 3.98 5.84
CA VAL A 104 1.76 4.37 7.13
C VAL A 104 1.35 3.41 8.27
N ASP A 105 2.00 3.49 9.42
CA ASP A 105 1.77 2.59 10.55
C ASP A 105 0.40 2.84 11.23
N THR A 106 -0.60 2.03 10.87
CA THR A 106 -1.96 2.08 11.43
C THR A 106 -2.06 1.48 12.83
N SER A 107 -0.98 0.87 13.34
CA SER A 107 -0.95 0.32 14.72
C SER A 107 -0.83 1.40 15.79
N LEU A 108 -0.47 2.63 15.40
CA LEU A 108 -0.28 3.75 16.31
C LEU A 108 -1.62 4.32 16.79
N PRO A 109 -1.76 4.64 18.10
CA PRO A 109 -3.02 5.12 18.68
C PRO A 109 -3.45 6.48 18.10
N GLN A 110 -2.50 7.34 17.70
CA GLN A 110 -2.80 8.67 17.15
C GLN A 110 -3.42 8.66 15.74
N ILE A 111 -3.60 7.50 15.09
CA ILE A 111 -4.17 7.40 13.73
C ILE A 111 -5.56 8.04 13.64
N ALA A 112 -6.40 7.86 14.65
CA ALA A 112 -7.76 8.41 14.66
C ALA A 112 -7.79 9.94 14.60
N GLU A 113 -6.78 10.60 15.16
CA GLU A 113 -6.68 12.06 15.23
C GLU A 113 -5.94 12.64 14.01
N LEU A 114 -4.94 11.91 13.50
CA LEU A 114 -4.01 12.42 12.50
C LEU A 114 -4.31 11.98 11.06
N LEU A 115 -5.00 10.86 10.88
CA LEU A 115 -5.26 10.32 9.54
C LEU A 115 -6.61 9.62 9.48
N LEU A 116 -7.68 10.42 9.55
CA LEU A 116 -9.06 9.93 9.47
C LEU A 116 -9.32 8.96 8.28
N PRO A 117 -8.77 9.17 7.07
CA PRO A 117 -8.90 8.20 5.97
C PRO A 117 -8.34 6.80 6.27
N ALA A 118 -7.38 6.67 7.20
CA ALA A 118 -6.80 5.39 7.60
C ALA A 118 -7.50 4.74 8.81
N LEU A 119 -8.43 5.42 9.49
CA LEU A 119 -9.15 4.84 10.62
C LEU A 119 -9.88 3.51 10.28
N PRO A 120 -10.53 3.36 9.11
CA PRO A 120 -11.13 2.06 8.74
C PRO A 120 -10.10 0.93 8.58
N LYS A 121 -8.84 1.24 8.26
CA LYS A 121 -7.74 0.26 8.15
C LYS A 121 -7.34 -0.25 9.53
N GLN A 122 -7.12 0.65 10.49
CA GLN A 122 -6.90 0.28 11.90
C GLN A 122 -8.02 -0.62 12.44
N LYS A 123 -9.29 -0.25 12.19
CA LYS A 123 -10.46 -1.07 12.55
C LYS A 123 -10.49 -2.43 11.86
N THR A 124 -9.97 -2.54 10.63
CA THR A 124 -9.85 -3.83 9.93
C THR A 124 -8.91 -4.77 10.67
N VAL A 125 -7.76 -4.28 11.13
CA VAL A 125 -6.80 -5.12 11.87
C VAL A 125 -7.33 -5.49 13.25
N GLU A 126 -8.01 -4.56 13.94
CA GLU A 126 -8.74 -4.88 15.19
C GLU A 126 -9.77 -5.98 14.97
N TYR A 127 -10.53 -5.92 13.87
CA TYR A 127 -11.50 -6.95 13.53
C TYR A 127 -10.83 -8.30 13.25
N LEU A 128 -9.72 -8.33 12.50
CA LEU A 128 -8.95 -9.56 12.23
C LEU A 128 -8.47 -10.24 13.51
N ARG A 129 -8.05 -9.47 14.53
CA ARG A 129 -7.66 -10.03 15.84
C ARG A 129 -8.79 -10.83 16.48
N THR A 130 -10.05 -10.38 16.33
CA THR A 130 -11.23 -11.11 16.85
C THR A 130 -11.48 -12.45 16.14
N LYS A 131 -10.88 -12.66 14.96
CA LYS A 131 -11.04 -13.87 14.15
C LYS A 131 -9.89 -14.87 14.32
N GLU A 132 -8.86 -14.53 15.11
CA GLU A 132 -7.73 -15.44 15.36
C GLU A 132 -8.17 -16.77 15.99
N SER A 133 -9.13 -16.72 16.92
CA SER A 133 -9.70 -17.92 17.56
C SER A 133 -10.56 -18.77 16.61
N ALA A 134 -11.03 -18.18 15.51
CA ALA A 134 -11.72 -18.89 14.43
C ALA A 134 -10.75 -19.53 13.41
N GLY A 135 -9.44 -19.46 13.66
CA GLY A 135 -8.41 -20.05 12.82
C GLY A 135 -7.92 -19.17 11.67
N LEU A 136 -8.46 -17.94 11.51
CA LEU A 136 -7.98 -16.99 10.51
C LEU A 136 -6.80 -16.20 11.08
N SER A 137 -5.61 -16.44 10.52
CA SER A 137 -4.44 -15.60 10.82
C SER A 137 -4.34 -14.39 9.89
N TRP A 138 -3.59 -13.37 10.29
CA TRP A 138 -3.44 -12.16 9.49
C TRP A 138 -2.01 -11.62 9.43
N THR A 139 -1.71 -10.82 8.41
CA THR A 139 -0.45 -10.07 8.30
C THR A 139 -0.74 -8.69 7.73
N ALA A 140 -0.53 -7.64 8.51
CA ALA A 140 -0.66 -6.25 8.06
C ALA A 140 0.70 -5.76 7.52
N VAL A 141 0.75 -5.36 6.25
CA VAL A 141 2.00 -4.95 5.59
C VAL A 141 2.08 -3.42 5.54
N VAL A 142 2.96 -2.84 6.34
CA VAL A 142 3.24 -1.40 6.42
C VAL A 142 4.42 -1.09 5.50
N VAL A 143 4.22 -0.11 4.61
CA VAL A 143 5.16 0.18 3.50
C VAL A 143 5.43 1.67 3.29
N GLY A 144 4.85 2.53 4.14
CA GLY A 144 4.92 3.98 3.96
C GLY A 144 4.30 4.45 2.64
N GLY A 145 5.00 5.34 1.93
CA GLY A 145 4.56 5.85 0.63
C GLY A 145 4.96 4.95 -0.54
N PHE A 146 4.16 4.88 -1.60
CA PHE A 146 4.51 4.13 -2.82
C PHE A 146 5.48 4.95 -3.68
N PHE A 147 6.78 4.69 -3.58
CA PHE A 147 7.84 5.55 -4.13
C PHE A 147 7.71 5.77 -5.64
N ASP A 148 7.84 4.70 -6.42
CA ASP A 148 7.85 4.80 -7.87
C ASP A 148 6.48 5.11 -8.47
N PHE A 149 5.39 4.71 -7.81
CA PHE A 149 4.04 5.12 -8.18
C PHE A 149 3.83 6.62 -7.97
N ALA A 150 4.26 7.16 -6.83
CA ALA A 150 4.04 8.56 -6.49
C ALA A 150 4.72 9.49 -7.49
N LEU A 151 5.98 9.21 -7.82
CA LEU A 151 6.77 10.01 -8.77
C LEU A 151 6.27 9.91 -10.23
N GLN A 152 5.43 8.91 -10.56
CA GLN A 152 4.84 8.79 -11.90
C GLN A 152 3.60 9.67 -12.09
N ILE A 153 2.96 10.12 -11.02
CA ILE A 153 1.71 10.89 -11.08
C ILE A 153 2.04 12.37 -10.85
N PRO A 154 1.88 13.24 -11.86
CA PRO A 154 2.15 14.67 -11.69
C PRO A 154 1.32 15.29 -10.56
N GLY A 155 2.01 15.90 -9.60
CA GLY A 155 1.43 16.57 -8.43
C GLY A 155 1.13 15.64 -7.25
N PHE A 156 1.27 14.32 -7.39
CA PHE A 156 1.06 13.42 -6.26
C PHE A 156 2.24 13.50 -5.29
N LEU A 157 1.92 13.60 -3.99
CA LEU A 157 2.87 13.94 -2.93
C LEU A 157 3.69 15.19 -3.26
N GLU A 158 3.11 16.16 -3.96
CA GLU A 158 3.78 17.42 -4.34
C GLU A 158 4.99 17.27 -5.27
N TRP A 159 5.11 16.16 -6.01
CA TRP A 159 6.14 16.01 -7.06
C TRP A 159 5.53 16.11 -8.45
N ASN A 160 6.05 17.00 -9.28
CA ASN A 160 5.67 17.09 -10.68
C ASN A 160 6.92 17.02 -11.57
N ILE A 161 7.32 15.79 -11.91
CA ILE A 161 8.48 15.55 -12.75
C ILE A 161 8.34 16.22 -14.12
N PRO A 162 7.21 16.10 -14.87
CA PRO A 162 7.07 16.76 -16.17
C PRO A 162 7.21 18.28 -16.13
N ALA A 163 6.69 18.94 -15.09
CA ALA A 163 6.76 20.39 -14.93
C ALA A 163 8.01 20.88 -14.20
N ARG A 164 8.85 19.96 -13.68
CA ARG A 164 10.02 20.28 -12.85
C ARG A 164 9.65 21.12 -11.62
N THR A 165 8.56 20.78 -10.94
CA THR A 165 8.16 21.47 -9.70
C THR A 165 8.07 20.48 -8.54
N ALA A 166 8.40 20.96 -7.34
CA ALA A 166 8.23 20.20 -6.10
C ALA A 166 7.92 21.12 -4.92
N THR A 167 7.13 20.66 -3.95
CA THR A 167 6.98 21.32 -2.64
C THR A 167 7.80 20.59 -1.58
N ILE A 168 8.69 21.29 -0.89
CA ILE A 168 9.49 20.76 0.22
C ILE A 168 8.91 21.19 1.56
N PHE A 169 8.69 20.22 2.44
CA PHE A 169 8.12 20.45 3.76
C PHE A 169 9.19 20.46 4.86
N ASP A 170 9.09 21.41 5.80
CA ASP A 170 9.93 21.51 6.99
C ASP A 170 11.45 21.41 6.70
N GLY A 171 11.91 22.05 5.62
CA GLY A 171 13.31 22.03 5.18
C GLY A 171 13.75 20.79 4.40
N GLY A 172 12.95 19.72 4.37
CA GLY A 172 13.16 18.58 3.48
C GLY A 172 14.14 17.50 3.95
N ASP A 173 14.71 17.65 5.17
CA ASP A 173 15.69 16.72 5.76
C ASP A 173 15.10 15.76 6.79
N VAL A 174 13.77 15.74 6.93
CA VAL A 174 13.07 14.73 7.74
C VAL A 174 13.06 13.41 6.97
N GLU A 175 13.60 12.35 7.57
CA GLU A 175 13.53 11.00 7.01
C GLU A 175 12.13 10.41 7.15
N PHE A 176 11.71 9.66 6.14
CA PHE A 176 10.46 8.90 6.11
C PHE A 176 10.60 7.67 5.23
N GLU A 177 9.63 6.76 5.32
CA GLU A 177 9.68 5.49 4.60
C GLU A 177 8.93 5.54 3.26
N MET A 178 9.56 5.05 2.19
CA MET A 178 8.88 4.79 0.93
C MET A 178 9.31 3.46 0.32
N THR A 179 8.40 2.87 -0.46
CA THR A 179 8.54 1.52 -1.02
C THR A 179 8.15 1.50 -2.48
N ASN A 180 9.02 0.94 -3.33
CA ASN A 180 8.68 0.63 -4.71
C ASN A 180 7.59 -0.44 -4.76
N VAL A 181 6.65 -0.33 -5.69
CA VAL A 181 5.50 -1.26 -5.74
C VAL A 181 5.95 -2.71 -5.95
N ALA A 182 7.06 -2.94 -6.66
CA ALA A 182 7.65 -4.28 -6.81
C ALA A 182 8.14 -4.88 -5.48
N GLN A 183 8.71 -4.06 -4.59
CA GLN A 183 9.15 -4.49 -3.27
C GLN A 183 7.97 -4.84 -2.37
N ILE A 184 6.84 -4.12 -2.49
CA ILE A 184 5.58 -4.48 -1.81
C ILE A 184 5.15 -5.89 -2.20
N ALA A 185 5.16 -6.20 -3.51
CA ALA A 185 4.80 -7.53 -4.01
C ALA A 185 5.73 -8.63 -3.48
N ARG A 186 7.05 -8.40 -3.45
CA ARG A 186 8.02 -9.33 -2.85
C ARG A 186 7.74 -9.54 -1.36
N GLY A 187 7.46 -8.48 -0.61
CA GLY A 187 7.10 -8.56 0.80
C GLY A 187 5.85 -9.39 1.08
N VAL A 188 4.80 -9.20 0.27
CA VAL A 188 3.56 -10.01 0.36
C VAL A 188 3.83 -11.48 0.05
N ALA A 189 4.56 -11.78 -1.02
CA ALA A 189 4.90 -13.15 -1.39
C ALA A 189 5.78 -13.83 -0.31
N ALA A 190 6.77 -13.11 0.21
CA ALA A 190 7.63 -13.59 1.29
C ALA A 190 6.81 -13.89 2.56
N ALA A 191 5.87 -13.01 2.94
CA ALA A 191 5.02 -13.21 4.10
C ALA A 191 4.12 -14.45 4.02
N LEU A 192 3.72 -14.85 2.80
CA LEU A 192 2.93 -16.06 2.56
C LEU A 192 3.78 -17.32 2.34
N SER A 193 5.09 -17.18 2.18
CA SER A 193 5.99 -18.30 1.91
C SER A 193 6.08 -19.26 3.11
N SER A 194 6.36 -20.54 2.85
CA SER A 194 6.58 -21.53 3.91
C SER A 194 7.71 -21.16 4.87
N ALA A 195 8.70 -20.38 4.41
CA ALA A 195 9.82 -19.92 5.21
C ALA A 195 9.40 -18.90 6.29
N HIS A 196 8.39 -18.07 6.01
CA HIS A 196 8.01 -16.95 6.87
C HIS A 196 6.55 -16.96 7.32
N ILE A 197 5.76 -17.99 6.96
CA ILE A 197 4.34 -18.04 7.28
C ILE A 197 4.09 -17.98 8.80
N GLU A 198 4.90 -18.66 9.61
CA GLU A 198 4.78 -18.59 11.08
C GLU A 198 5.36 -17.28 11.65
N ASP A 199 6.43 -16.75 11.04
CA ASP A 199 7.06 -15.52 11.48
C ASP A 199 6.14 -14.30 11.38
N THR A 200 5.37 -14.22 10.29
CA THR A 200 4.48 -13.11 9.92
C THR A 200 3.06 -13.27 10.45
N LYS A 201 2.77 -14.37 11.14
CA LYS A 201 1.44 -14.67 11.69
C LYS A 201 1.02 -13.67 12.75
N ASN A 202 -0.16 -13.07 12.56
CA ASN A 202 -0.85 -12.14 13.45
C ASN A 202 -0.01 -10.91 13.83
N LYS A 203 0.67 -10.33 12.83
CA LYS A 203 1.61 -9.23 13.03
C LYS A 203 1.46 -8.13 11.99
N TYR A 204 1.88 -6.95 12.41
CA TYR A 204 2.36 -5.93 11.49
C TYR A 204 3.78 -6.29 11.06
N ILE A 205 4.04 -6.22 9.77
CA ILE A 205 5.39 -6.27 9.21
C ILE A 205 5.69 -4.93 8.55
N TYR A 206 6.93 -4.49 8.69
CA TYR A 206 7.39 -3.18 8.26
C TYR A 206 8.48 -3.39 7.21
N ILE A 207 8.22 -2.99 5.98
CA ILE A 207 9.17 -3.13 4.88
C ILE A 207 9.30 -1.80 4.16
N ASN A 208 10.46 -1.53 3.61
CA ASN A 208 10.64 -0.38 2.73
C ASN A 208 11.51 -0.71 1.52
N SER A 209 11.59 0.24 0.59
CA SER A 209 12.74 0.33 -0.31
C SER A 209 13.76 1.31 0.23
N PHE A 210 13.27 2.39 0.84
CA PHE A 210 14.07 3.54 1.23
C PHE A 210 13.59 4.15 2.55
N THR A 211 14.54 4.44 3.43
CA THR A 211 14.42 5.48 4.46
C THR A 211 15.14 6.70 3.90
N ILE A 212 14.39 7.74 3.53
CA ILE A 212 14.86 8.85 2.68
C ILE A 212 14.27 10.19 3.10
N THR A 213 14.90 11.28 2.63
CA THR A 213 14.43 12.66 2.79
C THR A 213 13.95 13.25 1.46
N GLN A 214 13.18 14.35 1.50
CA GLN A 214 12.75 15.03 0.27
C GLN A 214 13.95 15.62 -0.50
N ASN A 215 14.97 16.12 0.21
CA ASN A 215 16.18 16.65 -0.42
C ASN A 215 16.99 15.58 -1.15
N GLN A 216 17.02 14.34 -0.64
CA GLN A 216 17.64 13.21 -1.34
C GLN A 216 16.88 12.84 -2.62
N ILE A 217 15.54 12.86 -2.59
CA ILE A 217 14.70 12.63 -3.77
C ILE A 217 14.92 13.72 -4.82
N LEU A 218 14.93 14.99 -4.39
CA LEU A 218 15.18 16.14 -5.27
C LEU A 218 16.55 16.00 -5.95
N ALA A 219 17.62 15.74 -5.18
CA ALA A 219 18.97 15.57 -5.74
C ALA A 219 19.02 14.44 -6.78
N ALA A 220 18.41 13.29 -6.50
CA ALA A 220 18.35 12.17 -7.44
C ALA A 220 17.54 12.51 -8.71
N LEU A 221 16.44 13.28 -8.59
CA LEU A 221 15.64 13.73 -9.71
C LEU A 221 16.41 14.73 -10.59
N GLU A 222 17.07 15.72 -9.99
CA GLU A 222 17.86 16.71 -10.73
C GLU A 222 19.02 16.05 -11.48
N GLU A 223 19.70 15.09 -10.85
CA GLU A 223 20.75 14.29 -11.49
C GLU A 223 20.19 13.48 -12.68
N ALA A 224 19.11 12.72 -12.48
CA ALA A 224 18.54 11.86 -13.52
C ALA A 224 17.90 12.65 -14.68
N THR A 225 17.47 13.88 -14.42
CA THR A 225 16.84 14.75 -15.42
C THR A 225 17.84 15.70 -16.10
N ALA A 226 19.03 15.88 -15.51
CA ALA A 226 19.99 16.92 -15.87
C ALA A 226 19.37 18.33 -15.86
N ASP A 227 18.46 18.59 -14.92
CA ASP A 227 17.66 19.81 -14.85
C ASP A 227 17.34 20.16 -13.39
N LYS A 228 17.09 21.45 -13.12
CA LYS A 228 16.72 21.93 -11.78
C LYS A 228 15.20 21.93 -11.60
N PHE A 229 14.74 21.70 -10.38
CA PHE A 229 13.32 21.82 -10.07
C PHE A 229 13.03 23.18 -9.43
N ALA A 230 11.92 23.80 -9.83
CA ALA A 230 11.35 24.93 -9.11
C ALA A 230 10.74 24.42 -7.80
N VAL A 231 11.41 24.72 -6.69
CA VAL A 231 11.03 24.28 -5.35
C VAL A 231 10.22 25.37 -4.65
N THR A 232 9.05 25.01 -4.14
CA THR A 232 8.29 25.77 -3.16
C THR A 232 8.51 25.17 -1.76
N HIS A 233 8.32 25.98 -0.72
CA HIS A 233 8.46 25.53 0.66
C HIS A 233 7.17 25.73 1.43
N SER A 234 6.85 24.79 2.32
CA SER A 234 5.70 24.82 3.23
C SER A 234 6.04 24.04 4.50
N THR A 235 5.15 24.01 5.48
CA THR A 235 5.28 23.10 6.63
C THR A 235 4.29 21.94 6.57
N LYS A 236 4.64 20.79 7.19
CA LYS A 236 3.69 19.68 7.35
C LYS A 236 2.49 20.09 8.21
N ALA A 237 2.72 20.96 9.20
CA ALA A 237 1.67 21.47 10.08
C ALA A 237 0.64 22.32 9.32
N GLU A 238 1.07 23.19 8.40
CA GLU A 238 0.16 23.95 7.53
C GLU A 238 -0.60 23.04 6.57
N LEU A 239 0.09 22.08 5.94
CA LEU A 239 -0.55 21.09 5.08
C LEU A 239 -1.65 20.33 5.83
N PHE A 240 -1.34 19.83 7.02
CA PHE A 240 -2.27 19.12 7.88
C PHE A 240 -3.47 19.98 8.28
N LYS A 241 -3.22 21.23 8.72
CA LYS A 241 -4.29 22.16 9.11
C LYS A 241 -5.24 22.45 7.96
N ASN A 242 -4.69 22.79 6.78
CA ASN A 242 -5.47 23.07 5.58
C ASN A 242 -6.30 21.85 5.16
N ALA A 243 -5.71 20.66 5.23
CA ALA A 243 -6.37 19.40 4.95
C ALA A 243 -7.55 19.15 5.90
N GLN A 244 -7.38 19.40 7.20
CA GLN A 244 -8.46 19.29 8.19
C GLN A 244 -9.59 20.29 7.92
N ASP A 245 -9.28 21.53 7.55
CA ASP A 245 -10.28 22.54 7.26
C ASP A 245 -11.09 22.19 5.98
N LEU A 246 -10.42 21.63 4.96
CA LEU A 246 -11.09 21.09 3.77
C LEU A 246 -12.02 19.92 4.11
N LEU A 247 -11.58 18.99 4.97
CA LEU A 247 -12.42 17.88 5.41
C LEU A 247 -13.68 18.36 6.16
N LYS A 248 -13.52 19.33 7.07
CA LYS A 248 -14.65 19.93 7.81
C LYS A 248 -15.63 20.66 6.90
N SER A 249 -15.19 21.13 5.74
CA SER A 249 -16.09 21.75 4.76
C SER A 249 -17.09 20.79 4.12
N GLY A 250 -16.89 19.47 4.24
CA GLY A 250 -17.77 18.44 3.69
C GLY A 250 -17.71 18.31 2.16
N LYS A 251 -16.80 19.04 1.49
CA LYS A 251 -16.62 18.97 0.04
C LYS A 251 -15.98 17.65 -0.38
N THR A 252 -16.23 17.25 -1.63
CA THR A 252 -15.57 16.12 -2.29
C THR A 252 -14.55 16.61 -3.31
N SER A 253 -13.47 15.86 -3.48
CA SER A 253 -12.49 16.05 -4.54
C SER A 253 -13.04 15.58 -5.89
N SER A 254 -12.34 15.90 -6.97
CA SER A 254 -12.64 15.39 -8.32
C SER A 254 -12.57 13.86 -8.41
N SER A 255 -11.83 13.20 -7.51
CA SER A 255 -11.78 11.75 -7.39
C SER A 255 -12.93 11.14 -6.57
N GLY A 256 -13.89 11.96 -6.13
CA GLY A 256 -15.04 11.54 -5.31
C GLY A 256 -14.71 11.22 -3.85
N SER A 257 -13.47 11.50 -3.41
CA SER A 257 -13.03 11.33 -2.02
C SER A 257 -13.31 12.60 -1.22
N PRO A 258 -13.35 12.58 0.13
CA PRO A 258 -13.46 13.80 0.92
C PRO A 258 -12.28 14.75 0.62
N ALA A 259 -12.56 16.03 0.36
CA ALA A 259 -11.55 17.05 0.09
C ALA A 259 -10.59 17.19 1.28
N GLY A 260 -9.28 17.37 1.04
CA GLY A 260 -8.26 17.37 2.09
C GLY A 260 -7.70 15.99 2.44
N SER A 261 -8.31 14.90 1.97
CA SER A 261 -7.82 13.55 2.32
C SER A 261 -6.43 13.26 1.77
N LEU A 262 -6.12 13.74 0.56
CA LEU A 262 -4.83 13.48 -0.07
C LEU A 262 -3.71 14.26 0.64
N GLU A 263 -4.01 15.48 1.07
CA GLU A 263 -3.14 16.36 1.82
C GLU A 263 -2.84 15.78 3.20
N LEU A 264 -3.84 15.21 3.90
CA LEU A 264 -3.59 14.44 5.13
C LEU A 264 -2.69 13.23 4.90
N ILE A 265 -2.96 12.45 3.84
CA ILE A 265 -2.13 11.29 3.49
C ILE A 265 -0.70 11.74 3.17
N THR A 266 -0.53 12.86 2.47
CA THR A 266 0.77 13.43 2.12
C THR A 266 1.53 13.87 3.38
N ALA A 267 0.88 14.59 4.30
CA ALA A 267 1.47 14.96 5.58
C ALA A 267 1.93 13.74 6.38
N ALA A 268 1.08 12.70 6.46
CA ALA A 268 1.40 11.46 7.17
C ALA A 268 2.57 10.70 6.53
N ILE A 269 2.63 10.62 5.20
CA ILE A 269 3.76 9.99 4.48
C ILE A 269 5.06 10.75 4.75
N TYR A 270 5.03 12.09 4.84
CA TYR A 270 6.21 12.87 5.24
C TYR A 270 6.50 12.89 6.74
N GLY A 271 5.93 11.93 7.49
CA GLY A 271 6.25 11.68 8.89
C GLY A 271 5.50 12.58 9.88
N TYR A 272 4.48 13.33 9.45
CA TYR A 272 3.66 14.08 10.40
C TYR A 272 3.04 13.14 11.45
N GLY A 273 3.26 13.46 12.74
CA GLY A 273 2.82 12.62 13.85
C GLY A 273 3.60 11.33 14.07
N GLY A 274 4.76 11.16 13.42
CA GLY A 274 5.60 9.96 13.54
C GLY A 274 4.99 8.71 12.90
N LEU A 275 4.01 8.87 11.99
CA LEU A 275 3.28 7.75 11.39
C LEU A 275 4.09 6.96 10.36
N ASN A 276 5.18 7.53 9.83
CA ASN A 276 5.96 6.97 8.73
C ASN A 276 7.48 7.03 8.96
N GLU A 277 7.91 6.73 10.18
CA GLU A 277 9.33 6.65 10.59
C GLU A 277 9.61 5.31 11.29
N TYR A 278 8.97 4.24 10.83
CA TYR A 278 8.98 2.95 11.53
C TYR A 278 10.33 2.23 11.48
N SER A 279 11.26 2.56 10.58
CA SER A 279 12.64 2.03 10.66
C SER A 279 13.32 2.43 11.97
N LYS A 280 13.05 3.65 12.47
CA LYS A 280 13.61 4.19 13.72
C LYS A 280 12.95 3.60 14.96
N THR A 281 11.67 3.26 14.87
CA THR A 281 10.86 2.91 16.06
C THR A 281 10.48 1.43 16.16
N LYS A 282 10.37 0.73 15.03
CA LYS A 282 9.94 -0.68 14.93
C LYS A 282 10.98 -1.59 14.28
N GLY A 283 11.88 -1.03 13.48
CA GLY A 283 12.82 -1.76 12.64
C GLY A 283 12.20 -2.29 11.35
N LEU A 284 13.04 -2.80 10.44
CA LEU A 284 12.64 -3.31 9.14
C LEU A 284 12.71 -4.84 9.08
N TRP A 285 11.73 -5.44 8.40
CA TRP A 285 11.66 -6.88 8.16
C TRP A 285 12.41 -7.31 6.89
N ASN A 286 12.98 -6.38 6.13
CA ASN A 286 13.60 -6.63 4.83
C ASN A 286 14.59 -7.80 4.85
N GLU A 287 15.58 -7.77 5.74
CA GLU A 287 16.58 -8.84 5.84
C GLU A 287 15.94 -10.17 6.25
N LYS A 288 15.05 -10.15 7.24
CA LYS A 288 14.33 -11.34 7.71
C LYS A 288 13.51 -12.00 6.60
N LEU A 289 12.92 -11.20 5.70
CA LEU A 289 12.11 -11.67 4.58
C LEU A 289 12.92 -11.89 3.29
N GLY A 290 14.25 -11.72 3.33
CA GLY A 290 15.10 -11.87 2.15
C GLY A 290 14.84 -10.83 1.05
N LEU A 291 14.31 -9.65 1.40
CA LEU A 291 14.02 -8.60 0.43
C LEU A 291 15.31 -7.92 -0.03
N PRO A 292 15.51 -7.69 -1.34
CA PRO A 292 16.71 -7.06 -1.85
C PRO A 292 16.77 -5.59 -1.40
N LYS A 293 17.99 -5.08 -1.25
CA LYS A 293 18.23 -3.64 -1.17
C LYS A 293 18.04 -3.05 -2.57
N GLU A 294 17.35 -1.92 -2.64
CA GLU A 294 17.14 -1.20 -3.90
C GLU A 294 17.96 0.09 -3.90
N ASP A 295 18.36 0.56 -5.08
CA ASP A 295 19.12 1.80 -5.24
C ASP A 295 18.19 2.96 -5.63
N LEU A 296 18.37 4.10 -4.94
CA LEU A 296 17.55 5.29 -5.14
C LEU A 296 17.76 5.88 -6.53
N LYS A 297 19.01 6.01 -6.98
CA LYS A 297 19.35 6.64 -8.26
C LYS A 297 18.89 5.77 -9.43
N GLU A 298 19.09 4.46 -9.35
CA GLU A 298 18.59 3.51 -10.36
C GLU A 298 17.07 3.56 -10.47
N THR A 299 16.38 3.61 -9.33
CA THR A 299 14.92 3.73 -9.29
C THR A 299 14.43 5.03 -9.92
N VAL A 300 15.03 6.17 -9.55
CA VAL A 300 14.67 7.48 -10.10
C VAL A 300 14.97 7.56 -11.59
N ALA A 301 16.14 7.08 -12.04
CA ALA A 301 16.49 7.02 -13.46
C ALA A 301 15.48 6.20 -14.27
N ARG A 302 15.05 5.03 -13.75
CA ARG A 302 14.00 4.20 -14.35
C ARG A 302 12.68 4.96 -14.52
N ILE A 303 12.26 5.71 -13.50
CA ILE A 303 11.01 6.50 -13.52
C ILE A 303 11.09 7.61 -14.58
N VAL A 304 12.17 8.40 -14.58
CA VAL A 304 12.39 9.49 -15.53
C VAL A 304 12.41 8.96 -16.98
N ASN A 305 13.06 7.82 -17.23
CA ASN A 305 13.14 7.23 -18.56
C ASN A 305 11.78 6.71 -19.05
N ARG A 306 10.96 6.11 -18.19
CA ARG A 306 9.59 5.69 -18.55
C ARG A 306 8.70 6.89 -18.92
N SER A 307 8.81 7.99 -18.18
CA SER A 307 8.06 9.22 -18.47
C SER A 307 8.38 9.79 -19.87
N LYS A 308 9.64 9.69 -20.30
CA LYS A 308 10.06 10.08 -21.67
C LYS A 308 9.46 9.17 -22.74
N ALA A 309 9.37 7.86 -22.49
CA ALA A 309 8.84 6.90 -23.45
C ALA A 309 7.32 7.03 -23.67
N SER A 310 6.56 7.41 -22.62
CA SER A 310 5.10 7.62 -22.70
C SER A 310 4.68 8.89 -23.47
N LYS A 311 5.64 9.77 -23.80
CA LYS A 311 5.42 11.01 -24.57
C LYS A 311 5.74 10.86 -26.07
N LYS A 312 6.18 9.69 -26.53
CA LYS A 312 6.40 9.36 -27.94
C LYS A 312 5.26 8.50 -28.45
#